data_AF-A0A2V9WIV3-F1
#
_entry.id   AF-A0A2V9WIV3-F1
#
_cell.length_a   1.000
_cell.length_b   1.000
_cell.length_c   1.000
_cell.angle_alpha   90.00
_cell.angle_beta   90.00
_cell.angle_gamma   90.00
#
_symmetry.space_group_name_H-M   'P 1'
#
loop_
_entity.id
_entity.type
_entity.pdbx_description
1 polymer ?
#
loop_
_entity_poly.entity_id
_entity_poly.type
_entity_poly.pdbx_seq_one_letter_code
_entity_poly.pdbx_strand_id
1 'polypeptide(L)'
;FGPFSNALLVSNNLPNGTINAFDFNTGKFLGQLKNRFGQIISIDQLWGLAFGQQGGGNGRRNQLFFTAGPNNYANGRLGVIEFAP
;
A
#
# COMPACT_ATOMS: atom_id res chain seq x y z
N PHE A 1 -6.99 7.63 3.21
CA PHE A 1 -7.12 6.16 3.16
C PHE A 1 -7.44 5.67 4.57
N GLY A 2 -8.73 5.62 4.94
CA GLY A 2 -9.16 5.26 6.30
C GLY A 2 -8.38 5.98 7.41
N PRO A 3 -7.94 5.26 8.47
CA PRO A 3 -7.11 5.79 9.55
C PRO A 3 -5.77 6.41 9.14
N PHE A 4 -5.25 6.07 7.95
CA PHE A 4 -3.98 6.57 7.43
C PHE A 4 -4.17 7.66 6.37
N SER A 5 -5.26 8.43 6.45
CA SER A 5 -5.42 9.60 5.57
C SER A 5 -4.30 10.62 5.82
N ASN A 6 -3.73 11.16 4.73
CA ASN A 6 -2.60 12.10 4.74
C ASN A 6 -1.29 11.56 5.34
N ALA A 7 -1.20 10.26 5.60
CA ALA A 7 0.05 9.63 6.02
C ALA A 7 1.00 9.46 4.83
N LEU A 8 2.30 9.54 5.11
CA LEU A 8 3.34 9.02 4.21
C LEU A 8 3.31 7.49 4.29
N LEU A 9 3.06 6.83 3.17
CA LEU A 9 3.11 5.38 3.07
C LEU A 9 4.47 4.95 2.53
N VAL A 10 5.15 4.08 3.27
CA VAL A 10 6.46 3.55 2.91
C VAL A 10 6.37 2.04 2.86
N SER A 11 6.73 1.46 1.72
CA SER A 11 6.88 0.02 1.54
C SER A 11 8.32 -0.43 1.64
N ASN A 12 8.52 -1.69 2.02
CA ASN A 12 9.81 -2.38 1.90
C ASN A 12 9.77 -3.42 0.78
N ASN A 13 10.76 -3.38 -0.12
CA ASN A 13 10.92 -4.34 -1.21
C ASN A 13 11.71 -5.57 -0.73
N LEU A 14 11.06 -6.40 0.08
CA LEU A 14 11.62 -7.65 0.63
C LEU A 14 10.64 -8.80 0.41
N PRO A 15 11.06 -10.06 0.63
CA PRO A 15 10.11 -11.14 0.84
C PRO A 15 9.12 -10.76 1.95
N ASN A 16 7.83 -10.95 1.70
CA ASN A 16 6.76 -10.50 2.60
C ASN A 16 6.80 -8.98 2.90
N GLY A 17 6.95 -8.15 1.86
CA GLY A 17 6.91 -6.70 1.96
C GLY A 17 5.64 -6.19 2.64
N THR A 18 5.78 -5.16 3.47
CA THR A 18 4.70 -4.53 4.24
C THR A 18 4.57 -3.06 3.85
N ILE A 19 3.50 -2.41 4.32
CA ILE A 19 3.28 -0.98 4.11
C ILE A 19 3.10 -0.32 5.46
N ASN A 20 4.02 0.59 5.78
CA ASN A 20 4.06 1.36 7.02
C ASN A 20 3.53 2.77 6.77
N ALA A 21 2.78 3.28 7.71
CA ALA A 21 2.26 4.64 7.70
C ALA A 21 3.04 5.51 8.69
N PHE A 22 3.44 6.68 8.22
CA PHE A 22 4.10 7.70 9.02
C PHE A 22 3.34 9.02 8.90
N ASP A 23 3.36 9.81 9.95
CA ASP A 23 2.94 11.20 9.87
C ASP A 23 3.88 11.94 8.93
N PHE A 24 3.33 12.60 7.90
CA PHE A 24 4.12 13.21 6.84
C PHE A 24 5.01 14.35 7.33
N ASN A 25 4.58 15.09 8.37
CA ASN A 25 5.28 16.28 8.85
C ASN A 25 6.35 15.94 9.88
N THR A 26 6.09 14.97 10.75
CA THR A 26 6.93 14.64 11.91
C THR A 26 7.75 13.36 11.71
N GLY A 27 7.41 12.53 10.72
CA GLY A 27 8.00 11.21 10.54
C GLY A 27 7.60 10.21 11.63
N LYS A 28 6.65 10.55 12.52
CA LYS A 28 6.19 9.64 13.57
C LYS A 28 5.52 8.41 12.95
N PHE A 29 5.90 7.22 13.41
CA PHE A 29 5.23 5.98 13.01
C PHE A 29 3.78 5.94 13.52
N LEU A 30 2.84 5.69 12.61
CA LEU A 30 1.40 5.62 12.88
C LEU A 30 0.87 4.17 12.92
N GLY A 31 1.58 3.24 12.29
CA GLY A 31 1.18 1.84 12.23
C GLY A 31 1.44 1.19 10.86
N GLN A 32 0.96 -0.03 10.69
CA GLN A 32 1.04 -0.76 9.42
C GLN A 32 -0.35 -0.94 8.82
N LEU A 33 -0.43 -1.03 7.50
CA LEU A 33 -1.68 -1.38 6.82
C LEU A 33 -2.09 -2.81 7.19
N LYS A 34 -3.36 -2.96 7.57
CA LYS A 34 -3.96 -4.23 8.00
C LYS A 34 -5.18 -4.55 7.14
N ASN A 35 -5.44 -5.83 6.95
CA ASN A 35 -6.67 -6.31 6.34
C ASN A 35 -7.86 -6.19 7.31
N ARG A 36 -9.06 -6.51 6.84
CA ARG A 36 -10.31 -6.50 7.64
C ARG A 36 -10.30 -7.42 8.87
N PHE A 37 -9.34 -8.34 8.98
CA PHE A 37 -9.17 -9.23 10.13
C PHE A 37 -8.08 -8.72 11.10
N GLY A 38 -7.54 -7.51 10.89
CA GLY A 38 -6.49 -6.93 11.71
C GLY A 38 -5.10 -7.49 11.45
N GLN A 39 -4.92 -8.35 10.45
CA GLN A 39 -3.63 -8.92 10.07
C GLN A 39 -2.88 -7.96 9.16
N ILE A 40 -1.56 -7.87 9.30
CA ILE A 40 -0.73 -7.01 8.44
C ILE A 40 -0.88 -7.46 6.99
N ILE A 41 -1.08 -6.50 6.09
CA ILE A 41 -1.04 -6.77 4.66
C ILE A 41 0.41 -7.02 4.28
N SER A 42 0.69 -8.25 3.84
CA SER A 42 1.98 -8.68 3.32
C SER A 42 1.85 -8.94 1.82
N ILE A 43 2.72 -8.31 1.04
CA ILE A 43 2.82 -8.45 -0.41
C ILE A 43 4.28 -8.74 -0.73
N ASP A 44 4.52 -9.93 -1.27
CA ASP A 44 5.86 -10.37 -1.62
C ASP A 44 6.51 -9.45 -2.67
N GLN A 45 7.72 -8.96 -2.39
CA GLN A 45 8.55 -8.14 -3.28
C GLN A 45 7.77 -6.96 -3.87
N LEU A 46 7.33 -6.06 -2.99
CA LEU A 46 6.55 -4.87 -3.30
C LEU A 46 7.45 -3.74 -3.86
N TRP A 47 7.10 -3.22 -5.03
CA TRP A 47 7.92 -2.27 -5.80
C TRP A 47 7.38 -0.85 -5.84
N GLY A 48 6.09 -0.70 -6.13
CA GLY A 48 5.47 0.60 -6.35
C GLY A 48 4.16 0.73 -5.60
N LEU A 49 3.89 1.96 -5.16
CA LEU A 49 2.63 2.37 -4.55
C LEU A 49 2.16 3.67 -5.20
N ALA A 50 0.88 3.74 -5.56
CA ALA A 50 0.28 4.97 -6.08
C ALA A 50 -1.20 5.05 -5.72
N PHE A 51 -1.65 6.23 -5.27
CA PHE A 51 -3.08 6.49 -5.20
C PHE A 51 -3.65 6.74 -6.59
N GLY A 52 -4.88 6.28 -6.82
CA GLY A 52 -5.58 6.55 -8.07
C GLY A 52 -5.83 8.04 -8.29
N GLN A 53 -6.09 8.45 -9.53
CA GLN A 53 -6.41 9.82 -9.88
C GLN A 53 -7.84 9.87 -10.42
N GLN A 54 -8.74 10.49 -9.66
CA GLN A 54 -10.12 10.68 -10.11
C GLN A 54 -10.14 11.44 -11.45
N GLY A 55 -10.73 10.83 -12.49
CA GLY A 55 -10.79 11.38 -13.85
C GLY A 55 -9.60 11.02 -14.74
N GLY A 56 -8.49 10.52 -14.18
CA GLY A 56 -7.46 9.79 -14.90
C GLY A 56 -7.84 8.31 -14.96
N GLY A 57 -7.45 7.58 -16.00
CA GLY A 57 -7.83 6.17 -16.20
C GLY A 57 -7.33 5.17 -15.14
N ASN A 58 -6.89 5.62 -13.95
CA ASN A 58 -6.28 4.82 -12.89
C ASN A 58 -7.02 4.88 -11.54
N GLY A 59 -8.36 4.89 -11.56
CA GLY A 59 -9.19 4.64 -10.37
C GLY A 59 -9.48 5.86 -9.47
N ARG A 60 -10.08 5.62 -8.31
CA ARG A 60 -10.50 6.64 -7.33
C ARG A 60 -9.31 7.10 -6.48
N ARG A 61 -9.36 8.35 -5.99
CA ARG A 61 -8.30 8.97 -5.14
C ARG A 61 -8.00 8.24 -3.83
N ASN A 62 -8.91 7.39 -3.37
CA ASN A 62 -8.77 6.62 -2.14
C ASN A 62 -8.41 5.14 -2.37
N GLN A 63 -8.20 4.72 -3.62
CA GLN A 63 -7.68 3.40 -3.97
C GLN A 63 -6.16 3.46 -4.00
N LEU A 64 -5.50 2.56 -3.27
CA LEU A 64 -4.04 2.43 -3.26
C LEU A 64 -3.64 1.28 -4.19
N PHE A 65 -3.12 1.62 -5.36
CA PHE A 65 -2.57 0.64 -6.30
C PHE A 65 -1.15 0.25 -5.91
N PHE A 66 -0.79 -0.99 -6.21
CA PHE A 66 0.55 -1.50 -6.00
C PHE A 66 1.04 -2.37 -7.15
N THR A 67 2.36 -2.38 -7.35
CA THR A 67 3.06 -3.34 -8.21
C THR A 67 3.99 -4.21 -7.38
N ALA A 68 4.04 -5.50 -7.68
CA ALA A 68 4.89 -6.46 -7.00
C ALA A 68 5.48 -7.47 -8.00
N GLY A 69 6.64 -8.02 -7.65
CA GLY A 69 7.38 -9.02 -8.44
C GLY A 69 7.52 -10.34 -7.69
N PRO A 70 6.44 -11.05 -7.34
CA PRO A 70 6.51 -12.26 -6.55
C PRO A 70 7.24 -13.41 -7.26
N ASN A 71 7.56 -14.46 -6.51
CA ASN A 71 8.27 -15.65 -7.01
C ASN A 71 9.63 -15.29 -7.64
N ASN A 72 10.43 -14.50 -6.90
CA ASN A 72 11.72 -13.97 -7.38
C ASN A 72 11.60 -13.30 -8.76
N TYR A 73 10.64 -12.38 -8.90
CA TYR A 73 10.36 -11.61 -10.11
C TYR A 73 9.85 -12.42 -11.33
N ALA A 74 9.59 -13.72 -11.18
CA ALA A 74 9.06 -14.55 -12.27
C ALA A 74 7.62 -14.17 -12.65
N ASN A 75 6.90 -13.49 -11.76
CA ASN A 75 5.55 -13.00 -12.02
C ASN A 75 5.47 -11.49 -11.76
N GLY A 76 4.60 -10.81 -12.51
CA GLY A 76 4.16 -9.46 -12.21
C GLY A 76 2.79 -9.47 -11.56
N ARG A 77 2.62 -8.70 -10.50
CA ARG A 77 1.31 -8.51 -9.84
C ARG A 77 1.00 -7.02 -9.75
N LEU A 78 -0.07 -6.61 -10.42
CA LEU A 78 -0.77 -5.35 -10.18
C LEU A 78 -1.96 -5.64 -9.27
N GLY A 79 -2.18 -4.80 -8.26
CA GLY A 79 -3.35 -4.92 -7.39
C GLY A 79 -3.79 -3.58 -6.82
N VAL A 80 -4.92 -3.62 -6.12
CA VAL A 80 -5.49 -2.46 -5.42
C VAL A 80 -5.81 -2.86 -3.97
N ILE A 81 -5.50 -1.95 -3.05
CA ILE A 81 -5.93 -2.01 -1.66
C ILE A 81 -6.98 -0.93 -1.46
N GLU A 82 -8.14 -1.34 -0.95
CA GLU A 82 -9.26 -0.45 -0.67
C GLU A 82 -9.54 -0.43 0.83
N PHE A 83 -9.87 0.75 1.34
CA PHE A 83 -10.37 0.86 2.70
C PHE A 83 -11.81 0.33 2.76
N ALA A 84 -12.05 -0.62 3.66
CA ALA A 84 -13.38 -1.08 4.05
C ALA A 84 -13.69 -0.58 5.47
N PRO A 85 -14.89 -0.04 5.74
CA PRO A 85 -15.33 0.35 7.08
C PRO A 85 -15.37 -0.82 8.08
#